data_AF-K1SXN3-F1
#
_entry.id   AF-K1SXN3-F1
#
_cell.length_a   1.000
_cell.length_b   1.000
_cell.length_c   1.000
_cell.angle_alpha   90.00
_cell.angle_beta   90.00
_cell.angle_gamma   90.00
#
_symmetry.space_group_name_H-M   'P 1'
#
loop_
_entity.id
_entity.type
_entity.pdbx_description
1 polymer ?
#
loop_
_entity_poly.entity_id
_entity_poly.type
_entity_poly.pdbx_seq_one_letter_code
_entity_poly.pdbx_strand_id
1 'polypeptide(L)' 'MEELRTNDYLKGIVSNLPESPGIYQYLNTEGTIIYVGKAKNLKRRVSSYFNR' A
#
# COMPACT_ATOMS: atom_id res chain seq x y z
N MET A 1 -19.66 -11.10 -8.95
CA MET A 1 -19.37 -10.26 -7.76
C MET A 1 -17.89 -10.39 -7.38
N GLU A 2 -17.05 -10.70 -8.35
CA GLU A 2 -16.29 -9.71 -9.13
C GLU A 2 -15.18 -9.13 -8.26
N GLU A 3 -14.15 -9.96 -8.14
CA GLU A 3 -12.79 -9.62 -7.82
C GLU A 3 -12.46 -8.30 -8.52
N LEU A 4 -12.62 -7.17 -7.80
CA LEU A 4 -11.98 -5.93 -8.20
C LEU A 4 -10.53 -6.29 -8.45
N ARG A 5 -10.09 -6.22 -9.72
CA ARG A 5 -8.74 -6.63 -10.13
C ARG A 5 -7.80 -6.11 -9.07
N THR A 6 -7.10 -6.98 -8.36
CA THR A 6 -6.33 -6.64 -7.14
C THR A 6 -5.46 -5.39 -7.34
N ASN A 7 -5.00 -5.17 -8.57
CA ASN A 7 -4.29 -3.96 -8.99
C ASN A 7 -5.08 -2.65 -8.82
N ASP A 8 -6.36 -2.60 -9.21
CA ASP A 8 -7.22 -1.42 -9.11
C ASP A 8 -7.52 -1.07 -7.65
N TYR A 9 -7.78 -2.09 -6.82
CA TYR A 9 -7.96 -1.92 -5.38
C TYR A 9 -6.70 -1.36 -4.70
N LEU A 10 -5.54 -1.95 -4.98
CA LEU A 10 -4.27 -1.48 -4.43
C LEU A 10 -3.92 -0.06 -4.91
N LYS A 11 -4.15 0.26 -6.19
CA LYS A 11 -3.99 1.64 -6.70
C LYS A 11 -4.90 2.63 -5.98
N GLY A 12 -6.14 2.24 -5.67
CA GLY A 12 -7.08 3.04 -4.89
C GLY A 12 -6.59 3.30 -3.47
N ILE A 13 -6.00 2.31 -2.79
CA ILE A 13 -5.39 2.52 -1.48
C ILE A 13 -4.22 3.50 -1.59
N VAL A 14 -3.31 3.25 -2.53
CA VAL A 14 -2.07 4.03 -2.68
C VAL A 14 -2.35 5.49 -3.00
N SER A 15 -3.34 5.78 -3.84
CA SER A 15 -3.72 7.15 -4.21
C SER A 15 -4.24 7.97 -3.03
N ASN A 16 -4.89 7.31 -2.06
CA ASN A 16 -5.48 7.89 -0.86
C ASN A 16 -4.54 7.94 0.35
N LEU A 17 -3.29 7.46 0.22
CA LEU A 17 -2.33 7.57 1.32
C LEU A 17 -1.96 9.04 1.61
N PRO A 18 -1.70 9.38 2.89
CA PRO A 18 -1.33 10.73 3.26
C PRO A 18 0.11 11.07 2.85
N GLU A 19 0.36 12.35 2.59
CA GLU A 19 1.69 12.90 2.31
C GLU A 19 2.46 13.26 3.59
N SER A 20 2.35 12.44 4.63
CA SER A 20 2.94 12.67 5.96
C SER A 20 3.81 11.49 6.41
N PRO A 21 4.61 11.66 7.48
CA PRO A 21 5.33 10.55 8.10
C PRO A 21 4.38 9.50 8.68
N GLY A 22 4.84 8.25 8.70
CA GLY A 22 4.10 7.17 9.34
C GLY A 22 4.70 5.79 9.09
N ILE A 23 3.94 4.77 9.47
CA ILE A 23 4.27 3.35 9.32
C ILE A 23 3.24 2.71 8.38
N TYR A 24 3.67 1.78 7.52
CA TYR A 24 2.82 0.98 6.66
C TYR A 24 3.13 -0.51 6.83
N GLN A 25 2.15 -1.35 6.55
CA GLN A 25 2.24 -2.81 6.68
C GLN A 25 1.78 -3.46 5.38
N TYR A 26 2.49 -4.50 4.95
CA TYR A 26 1.98 -5.42 3.94
C TYR A 26 1.55 -6.71 4.61
N LEU A 27 0.39 -7.20 4.19
CA LEU A 27 -0.23 -8.41 4.67
C LEU A 27 -0.26 -9.43 3.54
N ASN A 28 -0.09 -10.72 3.85
CA ASN A 28 -0.39 -11.79 2.91
C ASN A 28 -1.91 -11.97 2.75
N THR A 29 -2.32 -12.93 1.93
CA THR A 29 -3.73 -13.23 1.66
C THR A 29 -4.51 -13.73 2.88
N GLU A 30 -3.82 -14.20 3.92
CA GLU A 30 -4.41 -14.66 5.18
C GLU A 30 -4.46 -13.55 6.25
N GLY A 31 -4.02 -12.33 5.92
CA GLY A 31 -3.95 -11.22 6.87
C GLY A 31 -2.73 -11.25 7.79
N THR A 32 -1.73 -12.10 7.51
CA THR A 32 -0.47 -12.13 8.27
C THR A 32 0.44 -10.99 7.80
N ILE A 33 0.98 -10.21 8.74
CA ILE A 33 1.97 -9.17 8.43
C ILE A 33 3.25 -9.82 7.90
N ILE A 34 3.64 -9.47 6.68
CA ILE A 34 4.87 -9.96 6.04
C ILE A 34 5.96 -8.88 5.94
N TYR A 35 5.58 -7.61 6.08
CA TYR A 35 6.50 -6.50 6.03
C TYR A 35 5.95 -5.29 6.77
N VAL A 36 6.83 -4.58 7.50
CA VAL A 36 6.52 -3.29 8.13
C VAL A 36 7.59 -2.29 7.71
N GLY A 37 7.16 -1.13 7.23
CA GLY A 37 8.06 -0.04 6.84
C GLY A 37 7.66 1.28 7.49
N LYS A 38 8.65 2.15 7.69
CA LYS A 38 8.42 3.56 8.06
C LYS A 38 8.80 4.48 6.91
N ALA A 39 8.12 5.63 6.81
CA ALA A 39 8.39 6.63 5.80
C ALA A 39 8.26 8.05 6.37
N LYS A 40 9.02 9.00 5.80
CA LYS A 40 8.79 10.44 6.01
C LYS A 40 7.57 10.95 5.23
N ASN A 41 7.20 10.25 4.15
CA ASN A 41 6.01 10.51 3.36
C ASN A 41 5.47 9.16 2.88
N LEU A 42 4.30 8.76 3.40
CA LEU A 42 3.71 7.45 3.14
C LEU A 42 3.34 7.28 1.66
N LYS A 43 2.65 8.26 1.07
CA LYS A 43 2.24 8.21 -0.34
C LYS A 43 3.43 7.97 -1.28
N ARG A 44 4.49 8.79 -1.20
CA ARG A 44 5.69 8.65 -2.04
C ARG A 44 6.39 7.31 -1.85
N ARG A 45 6.53 6.85 -0.60
CA ARG A 45 7.21 5.58 -0.30
C ARG A 45 6.44 4.40 -0.85
N VAL A 46 5.14 4.32 -0.58
CA VAL A 46 4.33 3.17 -0.98
C VAL A 46 4.13 3.16 -2.50
N SER A 47 3.88 4.31 -3.15
CA SER A 47 3.78 4.39 -4.61
C SER A 47 5.01 3.89 -5.35
N SER A 48 6.21 4.00 -4.76
CA SER A 48 7.46 3.55 -5.39
C SER A 48 7.52 2.05 -5.67
N TYR A 49 6.74 1.24 -4.95
CA TYR A 49 6.64 -0.20 -5.18
C TYR A 49 5.75 -0.57 -6.38
N PHE A 50 4.93 0.37 -6.87
CA PHE A 50 3.96 0.15 -7.96
C PHE A 50 4.34 0.83 -9.29
N ASN A 51 5.43 1.61 -9.29
CA ASN A 51 5.90 2.39 -10.44
C ASN A 51 7.04 1.70 -11.23
N ARG A 52 7.06 0.36 -11.29
CA ARG A 52 7.99 -0.42 -12.12
C ARG A 52 7.28 -1.07 -13.29
#